data_AF-A0A0D8XTT6-F1
#
_entry.id   AF-A0A0D8XTT6-F1
#
_cell.length_a   1.000
_cell.length_b   1.000
_cell.length_c   1.000
_cell.angle_alpha   90.00
_cell.angle_beta   90.00
_cell.angle_gamma   90.00
#
_symmetry.space_group_name_H-M   'P 1'
#
loop_
_entity.id
_entity.type
_entity.pdbx_description
1 polymer ?
#
loop_
_entity_poly.entity_id
_entity_poly.type
_entity_poly.pdbx_seq_one_letter_code
_entity_poly.pdbx_strand_id
1 'polypeptide(L)'
;MVKVDELLLVLLPGIKLNIRSDIVCSSYVILQAEYASTYNKDFIKPFSFAEGPYQTIYLLRANLAISLLKKGKSFWMMQQDTFWRKNLFELGFEDDLSYDAIFDQLGANDKSMRASWINGANFFVRANNDTIKFFERLSDKLAHWYTPDMGVMIHQCHTWTRPRCAYFPYELAHSWEWMYTSQKNPPYILQLDCETDGGSKLMQLGKYGFHFVDNNGTCDHEKVRQARNRMESGSVEVRRNFPSWGRLQFKAYWYIVEYILWIPYIGQLLKPYLALVGYILMITV
;
A
#
# COMPACT_ATOMS: atom_id res chain seq x y z
N MET A 1 1.68 22.77 12.69
CA MET A 1 2.73 21.92 12.10
C MET A 1 2.07 20.58 11.81
N VAL A 2 1.88 20.24 10.53
CA VAL A 2 1.17 19.02 10.12
C VAL A 2 2.14 17.85 10.24
N LYS A 3 1.84 16.86 11.10
CA LYS A 3 2.56 15.59 11.12
C LYS A 3 2.15 14.81 9.88
N VAL A 4 3.12 14.37 9.11
CA VAL A 4 2.93 13.48 7.96
C VAL A 4 3.66 12.20 8.34
N ASP A 5 2.91 11.16 8.70
CA ASP A 5 3.42 9.85 9.15
C ASP A 5 3.50 8.85 7.96
N GLU A 6 3.68 9.37 6.74
CA GLU A 6 4.01 8.58 5.55
C GLU A 6 5.10 9.24 4.70
N LEU A 7 6.30 8.68 4.77
CA LEU A 7 7.37 8.93 3.80
C LEU A 7 7.29 7.91 2.66
N LEU A 8 7.58 8.40 1.45
CA LEU A 8 7.44 7.65 0.21
C LEU A 8 8.80 7.08 -0.22
N LEU A 9 8.88 5.77 -0.42
CA LEU A 9 10.04 5.18 -1.09
C LEU A 9 9.80 5.16 -2.60
N VAL A 10 10.57 5.98 -3.32
CA VAL A 10 10.62 5.97 -4.79
C VAL A 10 11.93 5.35 -5.23
N LEU A 11 11.83 4.28 -6.02
CA LEU A 11 12.98 3.57 -6.57
C LEU A 11 12.99 3.74 -8.10
N LEU A 12 14.12 4.20 -8.64
CA LEU A 12 14.30 4.35 -10.09
C LEU A 12 14.79 3.03 -10.70
N PRO A 13 14.24 2.61 -11.86
CA PRO A 13 14.64 1.38 -12.53
C PRO A 13 16.08 1.48 -13.01
N GLY A 14 16.76 0.34 -13.01
CA GLY A 14 18.20 0.23 -13.31
C GLY A 14 19.14 0.56 -12.14
N ILE A 15 18.64 1.08 -11.03
CA ILE A 15 19.40 1.09 -9.77
C ILE A 15 19.37 -0.34 -9.23
N LYS A 16 20.42 -1.12 -9.50
CA LYS A 16 20.67 -2.40 -8.82
C LYS A 16 21.02 -2.11 -7.36
N LEU A 17 20.00 -1.89 -6.53
CA LEU A 17 20.19 -1.97 -5.10
C LEU A 17 20.64 -3.39 -4.78
N ASN A 18 21.67 -3.53 -3.95
CA ASN A 18 22.04 -4.82 -3.40
C ASN A 18 21.04 -5.07 -2.27
N ILE A 19 19.86 -5.64 -2.58
CA ILE A 19 18.70 -5.69 -1.68
C ILE A 19 18.90 -6.80 -0.65
N ARG A 20 19.85 -6.57 0.25
CA ARG A 20 20.09 -7.34 1.46
C ARG A 20 19.83 -6.41 2.62
N SER A 21 18.72 -6.59 3.35
CA SER A 21 18.30 -5.84 4.55
C SER A 21 18.16 -4.31 4.44
N ASP A 22 18.92 -3.63 3.58
CA ASP A 22 19.10 -2.18 3.56
C ASP A 22 17.84 -1.43 3.12
N ILE A 23 17.03 -2.00 2.22
CA ILE A 23 15.71 -1.42 1.87
C ILE A 23 14.76 -1.48 3.05
N VAL A 24 14.67 -2.64 3.74
CA VAL A 24 13.81 -2.80 4.91
C VAL A 24 14.25 -1.82 6.00
N CYS A 25 15.55 -1.75 6.26
CA CYS A 25 16.14 -0.82 7.20
C CYS A 25 15.89 0.65 6.84
N SER A 26 16.03 1.02 5.56
CA SER A 26 15.82 2.39 5.10
C SER A 26 14.37 2.82 5.30
N SER A 27 13.39 1.98 4.93
CA SER A 27 11.97 2.26 5.16
C SER A 27 11.66 2.43 6.65
N TYR A 28 12.29 1.63 7.52
CA TYR A 28 12.07 1.68 8.96
C TYR A 28 12.74 2.87 9.67
N VAL A 29 13.96 3.25 9.27
CA VAL A 29 14.65 4.43 9.81
C VAL A 29 13.89 5.70 9.44
N ILE A 30 13.34 5.75 8.23
CA ILE A 30 12.46 6.80 7.75
C ILE A 30 11.20 6.90 8.63
N LEU A 31 10.50 5.79 8.86
CA LEU A 31 9.37 5.68 9.79
C LEU A 31 9.71 6.18 11.22
N GLN A 32 10.90 5.84 11.73
CA GLN A 32 11.33 6.26 13.07
C GLN A 32 11.72 7.73 13.13
N ALA A 33 12.33 8.30 12.09
CA ALA A 33 12.68 9.72 12.03
C ALA A 33 11.42 10.60 12.07
N GLU A 34 10.33 10.19 11.40
CA GLU A 34 9.01 10.82 11.53
C GLU A 34 8.51 10.74 12.98
N TYR A 35 8.59 9.55 13.60
CA TYR A 35 8.18 9.34 14.99
C TYR A 35 9.03 10.15 15.99
N ALA A 36 10.33 10.31 15.74
CA ALA A 36 11.27 11.02 16.61
C ALA A 36 11.18 12.54 16.49
N SER A 37 10.84 13.08 15.30
CA SER A 37 10.44 14.49 15.16
C SER A 37 9.18 14.82 15.97
N THR A 38 8.50 13.76 16.44
CA THR A 38 7.20 13.58 17.06
C THR A 38 6.92 13.87 18.54
N TYR A 39 7.91 14.14 19.40
CA TYR A 39 7.72 14.10 20.86
C TYR A 39 7.37 15.46 21.48
N ASN A 40 6.08 15.77 21.55
CA ASN A 40 5.52 16.64 22.59
C ASN A 40 4.28 15.92 23.17
N LYS A 41 4.27 15.70 24.49
CA LYS A 41 3.48 14.65 25.17
C LYS A 41 1.97 14.89 25.28
N ASP A 42 1.45 16.04 24.84
CA ASP A 42 0.11 16.50 25.26
C ASP A 42 -1.02 16.40 24.22
N PHE A 43 -0.79 15.76 23.07
CA PHE A 43 -1.88 15.52 22.09
C PHE A 43 -1.76 14.13 21.46
N ILE A 44 -2.24 13.10 22.18
CA ILE A 44 -2.49 11.77 21.60
C ILE A 44 -4.00 11.65 21.41
N LYS A 45 -4.50 12.12 20.26
CA LYS A 45 -5.70 11.50 19.68
C LYS A 45 -5.21 10.35 18.77
N PRO A 46 -5.75 9.14 18.91
CA PRO A 46 -5.46 8.07 17.96
C PRO A 46 -5.92 8.47 16.56
N PHE A 47 -5.18 8.02 15.54
CA PHE A 47 -5.48 8.25 14.13
C PHE A 47 -6.92 7.83 13.79
N SER A 48 -7.68 8.72 13.15
CA SER A 48 -8.96 8.40 12.51
C SER A 48 -8.77 8.24 11.00
N PHE A 49 -9.46 7.25 10.41
CA PHE A 49 -9.53 7.02 8.97
C PHE A 49 -10.36 8.13 8.30
N ALA A 50 -9.84 9.36 8.20
CA ALA A 50 -10.38 10.48 7.41
C ALA A 50 -9.65 11.82 7.66
N GLU A 51 -8.38 11.83 8.09
CA GLU A 51 -7.69 13.08 8.38
C GLU A 51 -6.91 13.67 7.17
N GLY A 52 -6.99 15.00 7.00
CA GLY A 52 -6.34 15.79 5.95
C GLY A 52 -4.83 15.59 5.72
N PRO A 53 -4.00 15.14 6.69
CA PRO A 53 -2.60 14.80 6.43
C PRO A 53 -2.45 13.64 5.43
N TYR A 54 -3.34 12.65 5.48
CA TYR A 54 -3.31 11.49 4.58
C TYR A 54 -3.61 11.88 3.13
N GLN A 55 -4.56 12.80 2.96
CA GLN A 55 -4.84 13.42 1.66
C GLN A 55 -3.62 14.16 1.10
N THR A 56 -2.85 14.82 1.96
CA THR A 56 -1.64 15.53 1.55
C THR A 56 -0.57 14.56 1.04
N ILE A 57 -0.45 13.38 1.66
CA ILE A 57 0.46 12.32 1.19
C ILE A 57 0.02 11.82 -0.19
N TYR A 58 -1.26 11.51 -0.39
CA TYR A 58 -1.75 11.07 -1.70
C TYR A 58 -1.48 12.11 -2.79
N LEU A 59 -1.70 13.39 -2.49
CA LEU A 59 -1.40 14.47 -3.42
C LEU A 59 0.10 14.60 -3.68
N LEU A 60 0.95 14.44 -2.65
CA LEU A 60 2.40 14.41 -2.80
C LEU A 60 2.85 13.26 -3.69
N ARG A 61 2.34 12.05 -3.47
CA ARG A 61 2.61 10.85 -4.29
C ARG A 61 2.28 11.09 -5.75
N ALA A 62 1.10 11.64 -6.03
CA ALA A 62 0.69 11.97 -7.39
C ALA A 62 1.60 13.02 -8.04
N ASN A 63 1.94 14.11 -7.34
CA ASN A 63 2.82 15.16 -7.87
C ASN A 63 4.26 14.71 -8.08
N LEU A 64 4.77 13.85 -7.21
CA LEU A 64 6.10 13.26 -7.36
C LEU A 64 6.13 12.33 -8.59
N ALA A 65 5.10 11.49 -8.78
CA ALA A 65 4.94 10.69 -9.98
C ALA A 65 4.95 11.55 -11.24
N ILE A 66 4.15 12.63 -11.30
CA ILE A 66 4.15 13.57 -12.45
C ILE A 66 5.56 14.11 -12.72
N SER A 67 6.27 14.53 -11.67
CA SER A 67 7.60 15.12 -11.79
C SER A 67 8.64 14.15 -12.37
N LEU A 68 8.57 12.87 -11.98
CA LEU A 68 9.44 11.81 -12.49
C LEU A 68 9.11 11.48 -13.94
N LEU A 69 7.82 11.29 -14.24
CA LEU A 69 7.36 10.92 -15.58
C LEU A 69 7.66 12.03 -16.60
N LYS A 70 7.48 13.31 -16.24
CA LYS A 70 7.85 14.46 -17.09
C LYS A 70 9.36 14.54 -17.36
N LYS A 71 10.19 13.93 -16.51
CA LYS A 71 11.65 13.79 -16.72
C LYS A 71 12.02 12.51 -17.47
N GLY A 72 11.04 11.77 -18.01
CA GLY A 72 11.25 10.50 -18.69
C GLY A 72 11.72 9.38 -17.75
N LYS A 73 11.42 9.48 -16.44
CA LYS A 73 11.82 8.48 -15.45
C LYS A 73 10.63 7.59 -15.09
N SER A 74 10.70 6.33 -15.53
CA SER A 74 9.90 5.25 -14.97
C SER A 74 10.29 5.04 -13.50
N PHE A 75 9.41 4.51 -12.67
CA PHE A 75 9.69 4.34 -11.24
C PHE A 75 8.82 3.27 -10.59
N TRP A 76 9.33 2.72 -9.49
CA TRP A 76 8.55 2.03 -8.47
C TRP A 76 8.21 3.00 -7.35
N MET A 77 6.98 2.90 -6.84
CA MET A 77 6.52 3.64 -5.68
C MET A 77 5.93 2.65 -4.69
N MET A 78 6.42 2.73 -3.44
CA MET A 78 6.14 1.72 -2.42
C MET A 78 5.90 2.41 -1.07
N GLN A 79 4.87 1.98 -0.35
CA GLN A 79 4.58 2.48 0.99
C GLN A 79 5.59 1.93 2.02
N GLN A 80 5.91 2.76 3.00
CA GLN A 80 6.96 2.50 4.00
C GLN A 80 6.66 1.34 4.96
N ASP A 81 5.39 0.98 5.11
CA ASP A 81 4.91 -0.15 5.90
C ASP A 81 4.95 -1.49 5.13
N THR A 82 5.58 -1.52 3.96
CA THR A 82 5.80 -2.76 3.22
C THR A 82 7.10 -3.44 3.67
N PHE A 83 7.00 -4.65 4.22
CA PHE A 83 8.14 -5.50 4.53
C PHE A 83 8.60 -6.31 3.31
N TRP A 84 9.90 -6.33 3.05
CA TRP A 84 10.48 -7.04 1.90
C TRP A 84 11.17 -8.33 2.31
N ARG A 85 10.52 -9.45 2.02
CA ARG A 85 11.11 -10.78 2.19
C ARG A 85 12.09 -11.08 1.04
N LYS A 86 11.69 -10.79 -0.21
CA LYS A 86 12.47 -11.01 -1.42
C LYS A 86 12.46 -9.79 -2.33
N ASN A 87 13.38 -9.76 -3.29
CA ASN A 87 13.52 -8.69 -4.26
C ASN A 87 12.46 -8.81 -5.38
N LEU A 88 11.61 -7.79 -5.55
CA LEU A 88 10.62 -7.76 -6.62
C LEU A 88 11.22 -7.48 -8.00
N PHE A 89 12.38 -6.82 -8.07
CA PHE A 89 13.01 -6.45 -9.34
C PHE A 89 13.56 -7.65 -10.12
N GLU A 90 13.75 -8.78 -9.45
CA GLU A 90 14.18 -10.04 -10.06
C GLU A 90 13.06 -10.74 -10.86
N LEU A 91 11.81 -10.25 -10.74
CA LEU A 91 10.65 -10.85 -11.40
C LEU A 91 10.43 -10.37 -12.84
N GLY A 92 11.27 -9.46 -13.34
CA GLY A 92 11.24 -9.04 -14.75
C GLY A 92 10.03 -8.19 -15.14
N PHE A 93 9.30 -7.62 -14.18
CA PHE A 93 8.16 -6.76 -14.46
C PHE A 93 8.55 -5.54 -15.33
N GLU A 94 9.70 -4.93 -15.07
CA GLU A 94 10.15 -3.74 -15.80
C GLU A 94 10.34 -3.97 -17.30
N ASP A 95 10.64 -5.22 -17.69
CA ASP A 95 10.92 -5.64 -19.06
C ASP A 95 9.64 -5.94 -19.87
N ASP A 96 8.50 -6.16 -19.19
CA ASP A 96 7.23 -6.43 -19.86
C ASP A 96 6.61 -5.12 -20.42
N LEU A 97 6.52 -5.04 -21.75
CA LEU A 97 5.99 -3.89 -22.48
C LEU A 97 4.48 -4.00 -22.78
N SER A 98 3.81 -5.07 -22.31
CA SER A 98 2.37 -5.26 -22.48
C SER A 98 1.53 -4.26 -21.68
N TYR A 99 2.12 -3.68 -20.63
CA TYR A 99 1.49 -2.67 -19.78
C TYR A 99 2.33 -1.41 -19.63
N ASP A 100 1.66 -0.35 -19.19
CA ASP A 100 2.26 0.96 -18.94
C ASP A 100 2.33 1.24 -17.43
N ALA A 101 1.48 0.60 -16.62
CA ALA A 101 1.53 0.60 -15.16
C ALA A 101 1.11 -0.76 -14.60
N ILE A 102 1.76 -1.23 -13.54
CA ILE A 102 1.41 -2.46 -12.84
C ILE A 102 1.25 -2.20 -11.34
N PHE A 103 0.16 -2.71 -10.78
CA PHE A 103 -0.27 -2.45 -9.41
C PHE A 103 -0.39 -3.73 -8.59
N ASP A 104 -0.31 -3.57 -7.27
CA ASP A 104 -0.72 -4.58 -6.32
C ASP A 104 -2.26 -4.75 -6.27
N GLN A 105 -2.70 -5.94 -5.84
CA GLN A 105 -4.11 -6.32 -5.84
C GLN A 105 -4.70 -6.28 -4.42
N LEU A 106 -5.98 -5.90 -4.33
CA LEU A 106 -6.74 -5.91 -3.07
C LEU A 106 -7.40 -7.29 -2.79
N GLY A 107 -7.70 -8.06 -3.84
CA GLY A 107 -8.39 -9.36 -3.75
C GLY A 107 -7.51 -10.55 -4.15
N ALA A 108 -7.77 -11.71 -3.56
CA ALA A 108 -7.03 -12.95 -3.83
C ALA A 108 -7.48 -13.64 -5.13
N ASN A 109 -6.93 -13.22 -6.27
CA ASN A 109 -7.10 -13.83 -7.60
C ASN A 109 -8.57 -14.22 -7.89
N ASP A 110 -8.81 -15.39 -8.50
CA ASP A 110 -10.12 -15.86 -8.97
C ASP A 110 -11.18 -16.01 -7.86
N LYS A 111 -10.77 -15.93 -6.59
CA LYS A 111 -11.69 -16.01 -5.44
C LYS A 111 -12.31 -14.67 -5.08
N SER A 112 -11.84 -13.57 -5.66
CA SER A 112 -12.38 -12.24 -5.42
C SER A 112 -12.50 -11.45 -6.71
N MET A 113 -13.69 -10.88 -6.91
CA MET A 113 -13.96 -9.94 -8.00
C MET A 113 -13.15 -8.64 -7.86
N ARG A 114 -12.52 -8.42 -6.69
CA ARG A 114 -11.61 -7.31 -6.39
C ARG A 114 -10.14 -7.62 -6.71
N ALA A 115 -9.82 -8.79 -7.28
CA ALA A 115 -8.46 -9.07 -7.75
C ALA A 115 -7.97 -8.06 -8.81
N SER A 116 -8.89 -7.45 -9.56
CA SER A 116 -8.55 -6.35 -10.48
C SER A 116 -8.69 -4.97 -9.83
N TRP A 117 -8.71 -4.85 -8.50
CA TRP A 117 -8.69 -3.56 -7.80
C TRP A 117 -7.30 -3.32 -7.22
N ILE A 118 -6.87 -2.07 -7.33
CA ILE A 118 -5.58 -1.58 -6.88
C ILE A 118 -5.63 -1.45 -5.36
N ASN A 119 -4.67 -2.06 -4.65
CA ASN A 119 -4.47 -1.75 -3.24
C ASN A 119 -3.81 -0.35 -3.11
N GLY A 120 -2.84 -0.07 -3.99
CA GLY A 120 -2.23 1.25 -4.13
C GLY A 120 -1.03 1.45 -3.23
N ALA A 121 -0.56 0.39 -2.58
CA ALA A 121 0.59 0.44 -1.70
C ALA A 121 1.90 0.26 -2.46
N ASN A 122 1.91 -0.58 -3.50
CA ASN A 122 3.10 -0.89 -4.29
C ASN A 122 2.78 -0.94 -5.79
N PHE A 123 3.48 -0.13 -6.60
CA PHE A 123 3.26 -0.12 -8.05
C PHE A 123 4.48 0.35 -8.84
N PHE A 124 4.54 -0.06 -10.11
CA PHE A 124 5.48 0.42 -11.10
C PHE A 124 4.78 1.18 -12.23
N VAL A 125 5.41 2.25 -12.68
CA VAL A 125 4.88 3.10 -13.77
C VAL A 125 5.99 3.37 -14.77
N ARG A 126 5.67 3.16 -16.06
CA ARG A 126 6.56 3.46 -17.18
C ARG A 126 6.37 4.90 -17.62
N ALA A 127 7.45 5.64 -17.81
CA ALA A 127 7.38 7.01 -18.33
C ALA A 127 6.89 7.04 -19.78
N ASN A 128 5.71 7.61 -19.99
CA ASN A 128 5.12 7.91 -21.30
C ASN A 128 4.01 8.97 -21.15
N ASN A 129 3.46 9.45 -22.27
CA ASN A 129 2.43 10.50 -22.24
C ASN A 129 1.12 10.06 -21.55
N ASP A 130 0.74 8.79 -21.67
CA ASP A 130 -0.50 8.26 -21.09
C ASP A 130 -0.44 8.22 -19.57
N THR A 131 0.68 7.77 -19.01
CA THR A 131 0.94 7.73 -17.56
C THR A 131 1.11 9.14 -16.98
N ILE A 132 1.73 10.08 -17.70
CA ILE A 132 1.75 11.50 -17.29
C ILE A 132 0.33 12.01 -17.11
N LYS A 133 -0.52 11.83 -18.13
CA LYS A 133 -1.93 12.26 -18.09
C LYS A 133 -2.72 11.57 -16.97
N PHE A 134 -2.46 10.28 -16.73
CA PHE A 134 -3.08 9.52 -15.66
C PHE A 134 -2.80 10.13 -14.28
N PHE A 135 -1.54 10.44 -14.00
CA PHE A 135 -1.14 11.02 -12.72
C PHE A 135 -1.49 12.51 -12.59
N GLU A 136 -1.52 13.28 -13.69
CA GLU A 136 -2.05 14.64 -13.69
C GLU A 136 -3.53 14.68 -13.28
N ARG A 137 -4.36 13.77 -13.80
CA ARG A 137 -5.77 13.68 -13.40
C ARG A 137 -5.96 13.12 -11.99
N LEU A 138 -5.10 12.21 -11.55
CA LEU A 138 -5.07 11.77 -10.17
C LEU A 138 -4.80 12.96 -9.23
N SER A 139 -3.74 13.72 -9.49
CA SER A 139 -3.37 14.90 -8.69
C SER A 139 -4.47 15.95 -8.68
N ASP A 140 -5.07 16.26 -9.83
CA ASP A 140 -6.15 17.23 -9.95
C ASP A 140 -7.36 16.82 -9.09
N LYS A 141 -7.75 15.55 -9.12
CA LYS A 141 -8.83 15.04 -8.26
C LYS A 141 -8.46 15.10 -6.78
N LEU A 142 -7.26 14.66 -6.40
CA LEU A 142 -6.82 14.65 -5.01
C LEU A 142 -6.67 16.05 -4.42
N ALA A 143 -6.44 17.07 -5.25
CA ALA A 143 -6.38 18.46 -4.81
C ALA A 143 -7.75 19.05 -4.46
N HIS A 144 -8.84 18.49 -4.99
CA HIS A 144 -10.20 19.04 -4.84
C HIS A 144 -11.17 18.12 -4.09
N TRP A 145 -10.88 16.83 -4.02
CA TRP A 145 -11.76 15.82 -3.44
C TRP A 145 -11.02 15.05 -2.36
N TYR A 146 -11.65 14.93 -1.20
CA TYR A 146 -11.17 14.08 -0.12
C TYR A 146 -11.43 12.62 -0.50
N THR A 147 -10.40 11.92 -0.99
CA THR A 147 -10.50 10.56 -1.54
C THR A 147 -9.12 9.90 -1.59
N PRO A 148 -9.01 8.58 -1.33
CA PRO A 148 -7.74 7.89 -1.43
C PRO A 148 -7.30 7.79 -2.89
N ASP A 149 -5.99 7.86 -3.12
CA ASP A 149 -5.40 7.74 -4.45
C ASP A 149 -5.82 6.44 -5.16
N MET A 150 -5.83 5.31 -4.45
CA MET A 150 -6.24 4.01 -4.97
C MET A 150 -7.66 4.03 -5.55
N GLY A 151 -8.61 4.76 -4.96
CA GLY A 151 -9.99 4.82 -5.45
C GLY A 151 -10.06 5.47 -6.82
N VAL A 152 -9.31 6.57 -6.99
CA VAL A 152 -9.20 7.26 -8.27
C VAL A 152 -8.43 6.42 -9.29
N MET A 153 -7.35 5.76 -8.87
CA MET A 153 -6.56 4.89 -9.75
C MET A 153 -7.38 3.70 -10.26
N ILE A 154 -8.17 3.03 -9.39
CA ILE A 154 -9.10 1.96 -9.81
C ILE A 154 -10.06 2.49 -10.86
N HIS A 155 -10.74 3.60 -10.57
CA HIS A 155 -11.69 4.18 -11.51
C HIS A 155 -11.03 4.43 -12.87
N GLN A 156 -9.86 5.07 -12.90
CA GLN A 156 -9.15 5.38 -14.13
C GLN A 156 -8.72 4.12 -14.89
N CYS A 157 -8.14 3.12 -14.22
CA CYS A 157 -7.71 1.87 -14.86
C CYS A 157 -8.87 1.03 -15.42
N HIS A 158 -10.07 1.16 -14.87
CA HIS A 158 -11.26 0.45 -15.37
C HIS A 158 -12.03 1.21 -16.45
N THR A 159 -11.94 2.55 -16.47
CA THR A 159 -12.73 3.39 -17.40
C THR A 159 -11.92 3.94 -18.57
N TRP A 160 -10.60 3.97 -18.48
CA TRP A 160 -9.73 4.49 -19.52
C TRP A 160 -9.11 3.36 -20.32
N THR A 161 -8.92 3.57 -21.62
CA THR A 161 -8.20 2.63 -22.49
C THR A 161 -6.68 2.69 -22.29
N ARG A 162 -6.17 3.84 -21.82
CA ARG A 162 -4.75 4.10 -21.57
C ARG A 162 -4.58 4.91 -20.28
N PRO A 163 -3.50 4.72 -19.49
CA PRO A 163 -2.44 3.72 -19.65
C PRO A 163 -2.96 2.29 -19.52
N ARG A 164 -2.27 1.32 -20.13
CA ARG A 164 -2.58 -0.11 -19.94
C ARG A 164 -2.20 -0.51 -18.51
N CYS A 165 -3.20 -0.68 -17.66
CA CYS A 165 -3.01 -1.12 -16.28
C CYS A 165 -2.97 -2.66 -16.22
N ALA A 166 -1.95 -3.19 -15.53
CA ALA A 166 -1.82 -4.58 -15.18
C ALA A 166 -1.78 -4.75 -13.65
N TYR A 167 -1.86 -5.99 -13.20
CA TYR A 167 -1.82 -6.33 -11.79
C TYR A 167 -0.90 -7.52 -11.60
N PHE A 168 0.10 -7.41 -10.72
CA PHE A 168 0.94 -8.58 -10.43
C PHE A 168 0.21 -9.54 -9.48
N PRO A 169 0.51 -10.85 -9.51
CA PRO A 169 -0.19 -11.85 -8.71
C PRO A 169 -0.29 -11.50 -7.22
N TYR A 170 -1.46 -11.72 -6.62
CA TYR A 170 -1.70 -11.43 -5.21
C TYR A 170 -0.72 -12.16 -4.28
N GLU A 171 -0.25 -13.36 -4.68
CA GLU A 171 0.75 -14.16 -3.96
C GLU A 171 2.10 -13.44 -3.77
N LEU A 172 2.39 -12.42 -4.57
CA LEU A 172 3.65 -11.68 -4.47
C LEU A 172 3.57 -10.53 -3.45
N ALA A 173 2.42 -9.85 -3.34
CA ALA A 173 2.18 -8.82 -2.33
C ALA A 173 0.88 -9.07 -1.60
N HIS A 174 1.01 -9.67 -0.41
CA HIS A 174 -0.11 -9.84 0.49
C HIS A 174 -0.16 -8.67 1.48
N SER A 175 -1.38 -8.33 1.89
CA SER A 175 -1.62 -7.57 3.12
C SER A 175 -1.34 -8.43 4.35
N TRP A 176 -1.29 -7.79 5.51
CA TRP A 176 -1.07 -8.39 6.83
C TRP A 176 -1.97 -9.58 7.12
N GLU A 177 -3.12 -9.67 6.45
CA GLU A 177 -4.06 -10.79 6.50
C GLU A 177 -3.38 -12.15 6.26
N TRP A 178 -2.31 -12.22 5.46
CA TRP A 178 -1.54 -13.45 5.26
C TRP A 178 -1.08 -14.07 6.59
N MET A 179 -0.66 -13.26 7.56
CA MET A 179 -0.20 -13.73 8.87
C MET A 179 -1.31 -14.44 9.67
N TYR A 180 -2.58 -14.20 9.34
CA TYR A 180 -3.75 -14.80 9.99
C TYR A 180 -4.25 -16.07 9.30
N THR A 181 -3.62 -16.47 8.18
CA THR A 181 -3.92 -17.70 7.44
C THR A 181 -3.09 -18.89 7.95
N SER A 182 -3.02 -19.97 7.17
CA SER A 182 -2.07 -21.08 7.41
C SER A 182 -0.60 -20.72 7.19
N GLN A 183 -0.30 -19.47 6.81
CA GLN A 183 1.06 -18.93 6.57
C GLN A 183 1.91 -19.77 5.60
N LYS A 184 1.25 -20.44 4.66
CA LYS A 184 1.93 -21.15 3.56
C LYS A 184 2.29 -20.16 2.46
N ASN A 185 3.37 -20.46 1.73
CA ASN A 185 3.85 -19.69 0.58
C ASN A 185 3.99 -18.19 0.90
N PRO A 186 4.97 -17.79 1.72
CA PRO A 186 5.11 -16.39 2.12
C PRO A 186 5.33 -15.47 0.92
N PRO A 187 4.72 -14.27 0.94
CA PRO A 187 4.78 -13.34 -0.18
C PRO A 187 6.18 -12.76 -0.38
N TYR A 188 6.47 -12.18 -1.55
CA TYR A 188 7.73 -11.45 -1.77
C TYR A 188 7.80 -10.21 -0.89
N ILE A 189 6.68 -9.49 -0.81
CA ILE A 189 6.48 -8.34 0.05
C ILE A 189 5.21 -8.50 0.87
N LEU A 190 5.22 -8.01 2.11
CA LEU A 190 4.09 -8.04 3.03
C LEU A 190 3.73 -6.61 3.42
N GLN A 191 2.55 -6.15 3.04
CA GLN A 191 2.03 -4.86 3.47
C GLN A 191 1.55 -4.98 4.90
N LEU A 192 2.10 -4.17 5.78
CA LEU A 192 1.75 -4.16 7.19
C LEU A 192 0.82 -2.98 7.49
N ASP A 193 -0.23 -2.86 6.69
CA ASP A 193 -1.35 -1.94 6.84
C ASP A 193 -2.31 -2.39 7.96
N CYS A 194 -1.72 -2.83 9.08
CA CYS A 194 -2.42 -3.33 10.25
C CYS A 194 -3.22 -2.20 10.93
N GLU A 195 -4.46 -2.51 11.30
CA GLU A 195 -5.26 -1.66 12.17
C GLU A 195 -4.58 -1.47 13.51
N THR A 196 -4.49 -0.22 13.98
CA THR A 196 -4.03 0.09 15.31
C THR A 196 -5.15 -0.13 16.34
N ASP A 197 -4.99 -1.04 17.30
CA ASP A 197 -5.77 -1.20 18.55
C ASP A 197 -5.70 0.05 19.48
N GLY A 198 -5.75 1.26 18.92
CA GLY A 198 -5.52 2.53 19.62
C GLY A 198 -4.05 2.89 19.86
N GLY A 199 -3.09 2.03 19.47
CA GLY A 199 -1.64 2.31 19.51
C GLY A 199 -1.10 2.97 18.24
N SER A 200 0.21 3.20 18.12
CA SER A 200 0.79 3.62 16.84
C SER A 200 1.01 2.43 15.89
N LYS A 201 1.07 2.71 14.58
CA LYS A 201 1.35 1.70 13.54
C LYS A 201 2.66 0.96 13.85
N LEU A 202 3.73 1.67 14.22
CA LEU A 202 5.00 1.07 14.62
C LEU A 202 4.90 0.12 15.83
N MET A 203 4.12 0.46 16.85
CA MET A 203 3.91 -0.43 18.00
C MET A 203 3.23 -1.73 17.60
N GLN A 204 2.30 -1.67 16.65
CA GLN A 204 1.66 -2.86 16.07
C GLN A 204 2.65 -3.73 15.32
N LEU A 205 3.48 -3.14 14.45
CA LEU A 205 4.53 -3.87 13.73
C LEU A 205 5.46 -4.58 14.71
N GLY A 206 5.84 -3.90 15.80
CA GLY A 206 6.63 -4.49 16.88
C GLY A 206 5.99 -5.70 17.55
N LYS A 207 4.66 -5.70 17.77
CA LYS A 207 3.94 -6.87 18.34
C LYS A 207 4.07 -8.12 17.48
N TYR A 208 4.09 -7.97 16.16
CA TYR A 208 4.29 -9.08 15.21
C TYR A 208 5.78 -9.38 14.97
N GLY A 209 6.68 -8.66 15.66
CA GLY A 209 8.12 -8.80 15.54
C GLY A 209 8.69 -8.18 14.27
N PHE A 210 8.00 -7.20 13.69
CA PHE A 210 8.49 -6.35 12.59
C PHE A 210 8.91 -4.98 13.14
N HIS A 211 9.83 -4.96 14.11
CA HIS A 211 10.45 -3.72 14.57
C HIS A 211 11.96 -3.90 14.46
N PHE A 212 12.56 -3.18 13.51
CA PHE A 212 13.92 -3.45 13.05
C PHE A 212 14.91 -2.34 13.35
N VAL A 213 14.53 -1.30 14.09
CA VAL A 213 15.44 -0.22 14.46
C VAL A 213 15.71 -0.27 15.95
N ASP A 214 16.98 -0.08 16.31
CA ASP A 214 17.40 0.02 17.70
C ASP A 214 17.20 1.45 18.23
N ASN A 215 17.38 1.62 19.55
CA ASN A 215 17.12 2.89 20.23
C ASN A 215 18.01 4.06 19.76
N ASN A 216 19.14 3.75 19.11
CA ASN A 216 20.06 4.71 18.51
C ASN A 216 19.70 5.07 17.05
N GLY A 217 18.59 4.57 16.52
CA GLY A 217 18.17 4.80 15.13
C GLY A 217 18.90 3.94 14.10
N THR A 218 19.72 2.97 14.53
CA THR A 218 20.41 2.05 13.60
C THR A 218 19.59 0.79 13.36
N CYS A 219 19.66 0.27 12.14
CA CYS A 219 18.96 -0.95 11.80
C CYS A 219 19.58 -2.19 12.45
N ASP A 220 18.73 -3.02 13.03
CA ASP A 220 19.05 -4.36 13.52
C ASP A 220 18.83 -5.40 12.40
N HIS A 221 19.91 -5.69 11.68
CA HIS A 221 19.92 -6.67 10.59
C HIS A 221 19.59 -8.10 11.06
N GLU A 222 19.85 -8.42 12.33
CA GLU A 222 19.55 -9.73 12.90
C GLU A 222 18.04 -9.90 13.11
N LYS A 223 17.35 -8.87 13.61
CA LYS A 223 15.87 -8.86 13.67
C LYS A 223 15.23 -8.99 12.29
N VAL A 224 15.78 -8.32 11.27
CA VAL A 224 15.30 -8.46 9.87
C VAL A 224 15.44 -9.91 9.40
N ARG A 225 16.60 -10.54 9.65
CA ARG A 225 16.86 -11.94 9.30
C ARG A 225 15.89 -12.89 10.03
N GLN A 226 15.66 -12.67 11.32
CA GLN A 226 14.73 -13.48 12.11
C GLN A 226 13.28 -13.33 11.65
N ALA A 227 12.83 -12.13 11.29
CA ALA A 227 11.51 -11.93 10.70
C ALA A 227 11.35 -12.67 9.37
N ARG A 228 12.36 -12.58 8.49
CA ARG A 228 12.36 -13.36 7.23
C ARG A 228 12.26 -14.85 7.50
N ASN A 229 13.07 -15.39 8.40
CA ASN A 229 13.03 -16.82 8.75
C ASN A 229 11.67 -17.25 9.29
N ARG A 230 11.04 -16.45 10.17
CA ARG A 230 9.69 -16.73 10.69
C ARG A 230 8.62 -16.73 9.60
N MET A 231 8.75 -15.85 8.60
CA MET A 231 7.86 -15.88 7.44
C MET A 231 8.07 -17.14 6.59
N GLU A 232 9.33 -17.55 6.34
CA GLU A 232 9.65 -18.77 5.60
C GLU A 232 9.16 -20.04 6.32
N SER A 233 9.24 -20.08 7.65
CA SER A 233 8.76 -21.21 8.46
C SER A 233 7.26 -21.18 8.76
N GLY A 234 6.53 -20.13 8.35
CA GLY A 234 5.11 -19.96 8.65
C GLY A 234 4.81 -19.89 10.14
N SER A 235 5.71 -19.28 10.92
CA SER A 235 5.65 -19.21 12.38
C SER A 235 5.61 -17.78 12.90
N VAL A 236 4.94 -16.87 12.17
CA VAL A 236 4.69 -15.51 12.64
C VAL A 236 3.58 -15.55 13.69
N GLU A 237 3.90 -15.15 14.92
CA GLU A 237 2.93 -15.13 16.00
C GLU A 237 1.94 -13.97 15.82
N VAL A 238 0.65 -14.29 15.75
CA VAL A 238 -0.42 -13.29 15.67
C VAL A 238 -1.37 -13.45 16.85
N ARG A 239 -1.66 -12.34 17.52
CA ARG A 239 -2.77 -12.29 18.49
C ARG A 239 -4.05 -11.93 17.74
N ARG A 240 -5.07 -12.77 17.90
CA ARG A 240 -6.41 -12.52 17.36
C ARG A 240 -7.19 -11.67 18.34
N ASN A 241 -7.05 -10.35 18.22
CA ASN A 241 -7.90 -9.42 18.94
C ASN A 241 -9.24 -9.25 18.20
N PHE A 242 -10.28 -8.86 18.95
CA PHE A 242 -11.56 -8.49 18.34
C PHE A 242 -11.34 -7.28 17.41
N PRO A 243 -11.91 -7.29 16.19
CA PRO A 243 -11.77 -6.17 15.26
C PRO A 243 -12.36 -4.91 15.87
N SER A 244 -11.74 -3.75 15.60
CA SER A 244 -12.35 -2.48 15.99
C SER A 244 -13.65 -2.24 15.21
N TRP A 245 -14.44 -1.26 15.65
CA TRP A 245 -15.67 -0.88 14.98
C TRP A 245 -15.44 -0.43 13.53
N GLY A 246 -14.36 0.33 13.27
CA GLY A 246 -13.99 0.76 11.93
C GLY A 246 -13.66 -0.43 11.01
N ARG A 247 -12.96 -1.45 11.52
CA ARG A 247 -12.69 -2.68 10.77
C ARG A 247 -13.93 -3.51 10.51
N LEU A 248 -14.88 -3.55 11.45
CA LEU A 248 -16.16 -4.20 11.22
C LEU A 248 -16.94 -3.51 10.10
N GLN A 249 -17.00 -2.18 10.10
CA GLN A 249 -17.62 -1.40 9.02
C GLN A 249 -16.92 -1.63 7.67
N PHE A 250 -15.59 -1.55 7.64
CA PHE A 250 -14.78 -1.80 6.44
C PHE A 250 -15.05 -3.22 5.92
N LYS A 251 -14.96 -4.25 6.78
CA LYS A 251 -15.25 -5.64 6.39
C LYS A 251 -16.67 -5.84 5.88
N ALA A 252 -17.66 -5.25 6.54
CA ALA A 252 -19.05 -5.33 6.12
C ALA A 252 -19.24 -4.67 4.74
N TYR A 253 -18.65 -3.48 4.55
CA TYR A 253 -18.65 -2.80 3.26
C TYR A 253 -18.02 -3.65 2.15
N TRP A 254 -16.83 -4.21 2.40
CA TRP A 254 -16.17 -5.09 1.43
C TRP A 254 -16.96 -6.34 1.10
N TYR A 255 -17.61 -6.92 2.11
CA TYR A 255 -18.50 -8.05 1.90
C TYR A 255 -19.66 -7.67 0.98
N ILE A 256 -20.34 -6.54 1.25
CA ILE A 256 -21.42 -6.05 0.39
C ILE A 256 -20.93 -5.77 -1.04
N VAL A 257 -19.79 -5.09 -1.18
CA VAL A 257 -19.18 -4.80 -2.49
C VAL A 257 -18.89 -6.08 -3.24
N GLU A 258 -18.30 -7.08 -2.60
CA GLU A 258 -18.02 -8.38 -3.21
C GLU A 258 -19.31 -8.97 -3.79
N TYR A 259 -20.40 -9.01 -3.02
CA TYR A 259 -21.70 -9.49 -3.48
C TYR A 259 -22.26 -8.68 -4.66
N ILE A 260 -22.14 -7.36 -4.66
CA ILE A 260 -22.57 -6.51 -5.78
C ILE A 260 -21.75 -6.84 -7.04
N LEU A 261 -20.44 -7.02 -6.90
CA LEU A 261 -19.55 -7.34 -8.02
C LEU A 261 -19.84 -8.72 -8.65
N TRP A 262 -20.42 -9.65 -7.88
CA TRP A 262 -20.86 -10.95 -8.38
C TRP A 262 -22.13 -10.89 -9.24
N ILE A 263 -22.90 -9.80 -9.20
CA ILE A 263 -24.11 -9.67 -10.01
C ILE A 263 -23.71 -9.47 -11.49
N PRO A 264 -24.14 -10.34 -12.42
CA PRO A 264 -23.81 -10.20 -13.83
C PRO A 264 -24.24 -8.83 -14.39
N TYR A 265 -23.41 -8.25 -15.26
CA TYR A 265 -23.58 -6.93 -15.90
C TYR A 265 -23.56 -5.74 -14.93
N ILE A 266 -24.38 -5.74 -13.88
CA ILE A 266 -24.46 -4.67 -12.87
C ILE A 266 -23.13 -4.57 -12.11
N GLY A 267 -22.58 -5.70 -11.66
CA GLY A 267 -21.31 -5.74 -10.95
C GLY A 267 -20.18 -5.15 -11.80
N GLN A 268 -20.10 -5.50 -13.08
CA GLN A 268 -19.10 -4.96 -14.00
C GLN A 268 -19.28 -3.46 -14.25
N LEU A 269 -20.53 -2.98 -14.39
CA LEU A 269 -20.85 -1.57 -14.56
C LEU A 269 -20.47 -0.73 -13.33
N LEU A 270 -20.73 -1.25 -12.13
CA LEU A 270 -20.48 -0.55 -10.88
C LEU A 270 -19.04 -0.67 -10.39
N LYS A 271 -18.31 -1.69 -10.86
CA LYS A 271 -16.92 -1.99 -10.47
C LYS A 271 -15.97 -0.79 -10.40
N PRO A 272 -15.98 0.15 -11.37
CA PRO A 272 -15.07 1.29 -11.33
C PRO A 272 -15.40 2.32 -10.25
N TYR A 273 -16.64 2.33 -9.76
CA TYR A 273 -17.20 3.39 -8.91
C TYR A 273 -17.31 2.99 -7.45
N LEU A 274 -17.51 1.70 -7.16
CA LEU A 274 -17.73 1.22 -5.80
C LEU A 274 -16.58 1.61 -4.87
N ALA A 275 -15.32 1.48 -5.29
CA ALA A 275 -14.16 1.90 -4.48
C ALA A 275 -14.23 3.38 -4.02
N LEU A 276 -14.74 4.28 -4.87
CA LEU A 276 -14.92 5.70 -4.54
C LEU A 276 -16.11 5.92 -3.59
N VAL A 277 -17.21 5.20 -3.81
CA VAL A 277 -18.43 5.30 -2.98
C VAL A 277 -18.17 4.81 -1.56
N GLY A 278 -17.41 3.72 -1.40
CA GLY A 278 -17.07 3.18 -0.09
C GLY A 278 -16.38 4.19 0.81
N TYR A 279 -15.50 4.99 0.23
CA TYR A 279 -14.81 6.03 0.98
C TYR A 279 -15.77 7.10 1.50
N ILE A 280 -16.69 7.58 0.65
CA ILE A 280 -17.71 8.56 1.03
C ILE A 280 -18.55 8.06 2.20
N LEU A 281 -18.93 6.78 2.17
CA LEU A 281 -19.73 6.15 3.23
C LEU A 281 -18.95 5.90 4.53
N MET A 282 -17.62 5.78 4.46
CA MET A 282 -16.75 5.55 5.62
C MET A 282 -16.28 6.85 6.29
N ILE A 283 -16.34 8.00 5.61
CA ILE A 283 -16.06 9.33 6.19
C ILE A 283 -17.24 9.85 7.02
N THR A 284 -18.46 9.38 6.76
CA THR A 284 -19.70 9.94 7.33
C THR A 284 -20.06 9.44 8.73
N VAL A 285 -19.12 8.89 9.51
CA VAL A 285 -19.34 8.40 10.89
C VAL A 285 -18.31 8.98 11.85
#